data_AF-A0A5E4KSN6-F1
#
_entry.id   AF-A0A5E4KSN6-F1
#
_cell.length_a   1.000
_cell.length_b   1.000
_cell.length_c   1.000
_cell.angle_alpha   90.00
_cell.angle_beta   90.00
_cell.angle_gamma   90.00
#
_symmetry.space_group_name_H-M   'P 1'
#
loop_
_entity.id
_entity.type
_entity.pdbx_description
1 polymer ?
#
loop_
_entity_poly.entity_id
_entity_poly.type
_entity_poly.pdbx_seq_one_letter_code
_entity_poly.pdbx_strand_id
1 'polypeptide(L)'
;MMATGTLDYRTGVGNATAFAVATSNIGATATGVSFNVVVPSSITGLVTQVNQTNPTTGAIIGPASGLTINVGATPTFAVFLTPTTPIAYDPTNNRITLQLVDDTGKVIGAQSVAISTT
;
A
#
# COMPACT_ATOMS: atom_id res chain seq x y z
N MET A 1 -9.11 -10.36 -3.84
CA MET A 1 -8.11 -11.25 -3.20
C MET A 1 -6.71 -10.75 -3.58
N MET A 2 -5.89 -10.32 -2.63
CA MET A 2 -4.49 -9.93 -2.88
C MET A 2 -3.55 -11.07 -2.48
N ALA A 3 -2.47 -11.27 -3.24
CA ALA A 3 -1.50 -12.34 -3.03
C ALA A 3 -0.85 -12.27 -1.64
N THR A 4 -0.86 -13.38 -0.91
CA THR A 4 -0.14 -13.60 0.35
C THR A 4 1.27 -14.14 0.05
N GLY A 5 2.30 -13.42 0.50
CA GLY A 5 3.70 -13.84 0.42
C GLY A 5 4.57 -13.02 1.35
N THR A 6 5.70 -13.58 1.79
CA THR A 6 6.72 -12.83 2.55
C THR A 6 7.51 -11.96 1.57
N LEU A 7 6.95 -10.80 1.21
CA LEU A 7 7.67 -9.77 0.46
C LEU A 7 8.48 -8.92 1.45
N ASP A 8 9.80 -8.95 1.31
CA ASP A 8 10.71 -7.98 1.93
C ASP A 8 11.20 -7.00 0.87
N TYR A 9 10.92 -5.71 1.10
CA TYR A 9 11.29 -4.65 0.19
C TYR A 9 12.51 -3.90 0.74
N ARG A 10 13.64 -4.00 0.03
CA ARG A 10 14.94 -3.46 0.47
C ARG A 10 15.34 -2.24 -0.35
N THR A 11 15.69 -1.14 0.32
CA THR A 11 16.18 0.09 -0.34
C THR A 11 17.24 0.80 0.50
N GLY A 12 18.09 1.61 -0.13
CA GLY A 12 19.05 2.44 0.60
C GLY A 12 18.37 3.61 1.34
N VAL A 13 18.95 4.04 2.45
CA VAL A 13 18.49 5.26 3.15
C VAL A 13 18.57 6.46 2.20
N GLY A 14 17.56 7.33 2.23
CA GLY A 14 17.44 8.51 1.37
C GLY A 14 17.03 8.22 -0.07
N ASN A 15 16.87 6.95 -0.46
CA ASN A 15 16.47 6.57 -1.82
C ASN A 15 14.98 6.22 -1.86
N ALA A 16 14.25 6.99 -2.66
CA ALA A 16 12.86 6.71 -2.96
C ALA A 16 12.75 5.41 -3.76
N THR A 17 11.75 4.60 -3.42
CA THR A 17 11.50 3.32 -4.04
C THR A 17 10.01 3.07 -4.14
N ALA A 18 9.58 2.20 -5.04
CA ALA A 18 8.16 2.00 -5.28
C ALA A 18 7.80 0.57 -5.70
N PHE A 19 6.59 0.16 -5.34
CA PHE A 19 5.98 -1.07 -5.85
C PHE A 19 4.51 -0.82 -6.21
N ALA A 20 3.99 -1.64 -7.12
CA ALA A 20 2.60 -1.59 -7.55
C ALA A 20 1.77 -2.62 -6.77
N VAL A 21 0.51 -2.28 -6.49
CA VAL A 21 -0.46 -3.15 -5.83
C VAL A 21 -1.69 -3.25 -6.72
N ALA A 22 -2.05 -4.46 -7.11
CA ALA A 22 -3.29 -4.75 -7.81
C ALA A 22 -4.34 -5.27 -6.83
N THR A 23 -5.56 -4.77 -6.96
CA THR A 23 -6.67 -5.15 -6.08
C THR A 23 -7.78 -5.79 -6.91
N SER A 24 -8.70 -6.49 -6.25
CA SER A 24 -9.89 -7.03 -6.90
C SER A 24 -11.04 -7.00 -5.91
N ASN A 25 -12.12 -6.31 -6.27
CA ASN A 25 -13.35 -6.28 -5.52
C ASN A 25 -14.23 -7.47 -5.92
N ILE A 26 -14.23 -8.50 -5.07
CA ILE A 26 -15.05 -9.71 -5.20
C ILE A 26 -16.34 -9.64 -4.34
N GLY A 27 -16.62 -8.48 -3.74
CA GLY A 27 -17.77 -8.24 -2.87
C GLY A 27 -18.79 -7.30 -3.51
N ALA A 28 -19.25 -6.31 -2.74
CA ALA A 28 -20.18 -5.28 -3.21
C ALA A 28 -19.45 -3.99 -3.62
N THR A 29 -20.10 -3.15 -4.42
CA THR A 29 -19.61 -1.80 -4.71
C THR A 29 -19.43 -0.99 -3.43
N ALA A 30 -18.27 -0.34 -3.29
CA ALA A 30 -17.94 0.54 -2.17
C ALA A 30 -17.59 1.95 -2.69
N THR A 31 -18.01 2.98 -1.96
CA THR A 31 -17.79 4.39 -2.27
C THR A 31 -17.01 5.07 -1.15
N GLY A 32 -16.29 6.15 -1.47
CA GLY A 32 -15.48 6.86 -0.48
C GLY A 32 -14.27 6.06 0.04
N VAL A 33 -13.87 5.00 -0.67
CA VAL A 33 -12.79 4.11 -0.23
C VAL A 33 -11.45 4.83 -0.29
N SER A 34 -10.61 4.61 0.72
CA SER A 34 -9.23 5.06 0.74
C SER A 34 -8.27 3.89 0.86
N PHE A 35 -7.17 3.95 0.11
CA PHE A 35 -6.05 3.02 0.23
C PHE A 35 -4.94 3.69 1.05
N ASN A 36 -4.69 3.13 2.23
CA ASN A 36 -3.79 3.70 3.22
C ASN A 36 -2.55 2.82 3.39
N VAL A 37 -1.41 3.47 3.70
CA VAL A 37 -0.19 2.80 4.15
C VAL A 37 -0.02 3.10 5.64
N VAL A 38 -0.23 2.08 6.47
CA VAL A 38 -0.07 2.17 7.92
C VAL A 38 1.33 1.70 8.29
N VAL A 39 2.10 2.57 8.92
CA VAL A 39 3.48 2.29 9.37
C VAL A 39 3.43 1.94 10.86
N PRO A 40 3.97 0.78 11.28
CA PRO A 40 4.02 0.41 12.70
C PRO A 40 5.05 1.26 13.45
N SER A 41 4.91 1.38 14.77
CA SER A 41 5.82 2.14 15.63
C SER A 41 7.25 1.59 15.69
N SER A 42 7.47 0.33 15.28
CA SER A 42 8.79 -0.28 15.11
C SER A 42 9.60 0.35 13.97
N ILE A 43 8.93 0.97 12.99
CA ILE A 43 9.57 1.68 11.89
C ILE A 43 9.51 3.18 12.18
N THR A 44 10.69 3.77 12.41
CA THR A 44 10.86 5.22 12.47
C THR A 44 11.52 5.71 11.19
N GLY A 45 11.24 6.96 10.79
CA GLY A 45 11.86 7.57 9.61
C GLY A 45 11.49 6.90 8.29
N LEU A 46 10.19 6.71 8.02
CA LEU A 46 9.69 6.24 6.73
C LEU A 46 8.64 7.21 6.19
N VAL A 47 8.96 7.86 5.07
CA VAL A 47 7.98 8.66 4.33
C VAL A 47 7.25 7.74 3.35
N THR A 48 5.91 7.82 3.34
CA THR A 48 5.06 7.03 2.45
C THR A 48 4.19 7.93 1.59
N GLN A 49 3.96 7.50 0.35
CA GLN A 49 2.98 8.11 -0.55
C GLN A 49 2.28 7.01 -1.33
N VAL A 50 1.00 7.19 -1.62
CA VAL A 50 0.23 6.26 -2.43
C VAL A 50 -0.74 6.97 -3.35
N ASN A 51 -0.74 6.57 -4.62
CA ASN A 51 -1.61 7.09 -5.65
C ASN A 51 -2.31 5.95 -6.40
N GLN A 52 -3.53 6.21 -6.88
CA GLN A 52 -4.20 5.30 -7.79
C GLN A 52 -3.52 5.35 -9.17
N THR A 53 -3.41 4.19 -9.81
CA THR A 53 -2.88 4.05 -11.17
C THR A 53 -3.91 3.46 -12.13
N ASN A 54 -3.69 3.68 -13.42
CA ASN A 54 -4.42 3.01 -14.48
C ASN A 54 -3.94 1.54 -14.57
N PRO A 55 -4.83 0.54 -14.49
CA PRO A 55 -4.43 -0.87 -14.53
C PRO A 55 -3.80 -1.34 -15.84
N THR A 56 -4.04 -0.63 -16.95
CA THR A 56 -3.51 -0.96 -18.28
C THR A 56 -2.16 -0.31 -18.54
N THR A 57 -1.98 0.95 -18.11
CA THR A 57 -0.78 1.74 -18.47
C THR A 57 0.18 1.97 -17.30
N GLY A 58 -0.26 1.74 -16.06
CA GLY A 58 0.50 2.05 -14.84
C GLY A 58 0.61 3.56 -14.52
N ALA A 59 0.05 4.44 -15.36
CA ALA A 59 0.09 5.88 -15.14
C ALA A 59 -0.69 6.27 -13.87
N ILE A 60 -0.20 7.25 -13.12
CA ILE A 60 -0.94 7.84 -11.98
C ILE A 60 -2.17 8.55 -12.53
N ILE A 61 -3.34 8.25 -11.98
CA ILE A 61 -4.62 8.84 -12.41
C ILE A 61 -5.31 9.65 -11.32
N GLY A 62 -4.82 9.61 -10.08
CA GLY A 62 -5.40 10.38 -8.99
C GLY A 62 -4.91 9.98 -7.61
N PRO A 63 -5.42 10.66 -6.57
CA PRO A 63 -5.18 10.27 -5.19
C PRO A 63 -5.79 8.89 -4.91
N ALA A 64 -5.27 8.20 -3.90
CA ALA A 64 -5.80 6.91 -3.47
C ALA A 64 -6.94 7.03 -2.44
N SER A 65 -7.73 8.11 -2.48
CA SER A 65 -8.80 8.41 -1.53
C SER A 65 -10.08 8.84 -2.24
N GLY A 66 -11.23 8.66 -1.56
CA GLY A 66 -12.54 9.02 -2.12
C GLY A 66 -12.96 8.15 -3.31
N LEU A 67 -12.45 6.91 -3.39
CA LEU A 67 -12.61 6.04 -4.54
C LEU A 67 -13.98 5.37 -4.55
N THR A 68 -14.53 5.20 -5.75
CA THR A 68 -15.62 4.26 -5.99
C THR A 68 -15.05 2.99 -6.61
N ILE A 69 -15.16 1.87 -5.90
CA ILE A 69 -14.69 0.56 -6.35
C ILE A 69 -15.92 -0.32 -6.61
N ASN A 70 -16.34 -0.39 -7.87
CA ASN A 70 -17.46 -1.24 -8.29
C ASN A 70 -17.16 -2.72 -8.05
N VAL A 71 -18.22 -3.53 -7.87
CA VAL A 71 -18.09 -5.00 -7.89
C VAL A 71 -17.39 -5.45 -9.18
N GLY A 72 -16.43 -6.37 -9.05
CA GLY A 72 -15.62 -6.89 -10.15
C GLY A 72 -14.50 -5.96 -10.62
N ALA A 73 -14.41 -4.72 -10.12
CA ALA A 73 -13.35 -3.80 -10.50
C ALA A 73 -11.99 -4.21 -9.90
N THR A 74 -10.91 -3.88 -10.62
CA THR A 74 -9.53 -4.21 -10.25
C THR A 74 -8.63 -2.98 -10.23
N PRO A 75 -8.89 -1.98 -9.36
CA PRO A 75 -8.04 -0.80 -9.30
C PRO A 75 -6.62 -1.18 -8.88
N THR A 76 -5.65 -0.43 -9.40
CA THR A 76 -4.23 -0.57 -9.10
C THR A 76 -3.70 0.68 -8.40
N PHE A 77 -2.64 0.51 -7.61
CA PHE A 77 -2.02 1.57 -6.83
C PHE A 77 -0.51 1.51 -6.97
N ALA A 78 0.15 2.67 -6.90
CA ALA A 78 1.60 2.77 -6.74
C ALA A 78 1.90 3.26 -5.32
N VAL A 79 2.70 2.49 -4.58
CA VAL A 79 3.16 2.81 -3.23
C VAL A 79 4.61 3.23 -3.31
N PHE A 80 4.91 4.43 -2.83
CA PHE A 80 6.26 4.99 -2.75
C PHE A 80 6.71 5.02 -1.29
N LEU A 81 7.94 4.57 -1.07
CA LEU A 81 8.58 4.52 0.23
C LEU A 81 9.91 5.26 0.16
N THR A 82 10.20 6.10 1.13
CA THR A 82 11.51 6.74 1.28
C THR A 82 11.95 6.64 2.73
N PRO A 83 12.85 5.69 3.07
CA PRO A 83 13.44 5.63 4.40
C PRO A 83 14.38 6.82 4.61
N THR A 84 14.22 7.52 5.73
CA THR A 84 15.09 8.61 6.17
C THR A 84 16.07 8.17 7.26
N THR A 85 15.84 6.99 7.85
CA THR A 85 16.74 6.33 8.79
C THR A 85 16.89 4.84 8.44
N PRO A 86 17.97 4.17 8.88
CA PRO A 86 18.11 2.73 8.71
C PRO A 86 16.94 1.96 9.35
N ILE A 87 16.44 0.95 8.65
CA ILE A 87 15.41 0.01 9.11
C ILE A 87 16.03 -1.38 9.13
N ALA A 88 16.16 -1.96 10.33
CA ALA A 88 16.73 -3.29 10.50
C ALA A 88 15.86 -4.37 9.83
N TYR A 89 16.50 -5.45 9.37
CA TYR A 89 15.77 -6.62 8.89
C TYR A 89 15.10 -7.34 10.06
N ASP A 90 13.81 -7.07 10.23
CA ASP A 90 12.93 -7.74 11.18
C ASP A 90 11.57 -7.94 10.49
N PRO A 91 11.40 -8.96 9.65
CA PRO A 91 10.17 -9.17 8.90
C PRO A 91 8.98 -9.55 9.79
N THR A 92 9.19 -9.79 11.08
CA THR A 92 8.12 -10.01 12.05
C THR A 92 7.51 -8.68 12.50
N ASN A 93 8.35 -7.68 12.80
CA ASN A 93 7.91 -6.42 13.39
C ASN A 93 7.94 -5.22 12.42
N ASN A 94 8.85 -5.21 11.44
CA ASN A 94 9.01 -4.11 10.47
C ASN A 94 8.19 -4.37 9.21
N ARG A 95 6.85 -4.34 9.37
CA ARG A 95 5.91 -4.52 8.28
C ARG A 95 4.94 -3.35 8.16
N ILE A 96 4.92 -2.68 7.01
CA ILE A 96 3.84 -1.75 6.71
C ILE A 96 2.57 -2.53 6.39
N THR A 97 1.41 -1.97 6.75
CA THR A 97 0.11 -2.54 6.38
C THR A 97 -0.54 -1.69 5.32
N LEU A 98 -0.90 -2.30 4.20
CA LEU A 98 -1.64 -1.73 3.10
C LEU A 98 -3.12 -2.01 3.33
N GLN A 99 -3.96 -0.98 3.46
CA GLN A 99 -5.35 -1.15 3.85
C GLN A 99 -6.30 -0.39 2.94
N LEU A 100 -7.34 -1.05 2.46
CA LEU A 100 -8.55 -0.42 1.94
C LEU A 100 -9.50 -0.16 3.09
N VAL A 101 -9.91 1.08 3.25
CA VAL A 101 -10.82 1.55 4.29
C VAL A 101 -12.02 2.20 3.62
N ASP A 102 -13.23 1.83 4.03
CA ASP A 102 -14.45 2.48 3.53
C ASP A 102 -14.70 3.85 4.16
N ASP A 103 -15.77 4.51 3.74
CA ASP A 103 -16.18 5.84 4.22
C ASP A 103 -16.58 5.87 5.70
N THR A 104 -16.84 4.71 6.31
CA THR A 104 -17.13 4.56 7.75
C THR A 104 -15.87 4.33 8.60
N GLY A 105 -14.71 4.19 7.96
CA GLY A 105 -13.45 3.86 8.63
C GLY A 105 -13.22 2.36 8.83
N LYS A 106 -14.06 1.49 8.27
CA LYS A 106 -13.90 0.03 8.38
C LYS A 106 -12.90 -0.48 7.35
N VAL A 107 -11.98 -1.33 7.81
CA VAL A 107 -11.04 -2.03 6.94
C VAL A 107 -11.78 -3.10 6.13
N ILE A 108 -11.80 -2.93 4.81
CA ILE A 108 -12.46 -3.83 3.85
C ILE A 108 -11.48 -4.67 3.01
N GLY A 109 -10.18 -4.43 3.18
CA GLY A 109 -9.11 -5.27 2.64
C GLY A 109 -7.77 -4.86 3.22
N ALA A 110 -6.89 -5.83 3.50
CA ALA A 110 -5.56 -5.52 4.03
C ALA A 110 -4.51 -6.56 3.61
N GLN A 111 -3.26 -6.11 3.52
CA GLN A 111 -2.06 -6.92 3.34
C GLN A 111 -0.88 -6.26 4.08
N SER A 112 0.18 -7.01 4.35
CA SER A 112 1.39 -6.44 4.96
C SER A 112 2.66 -6.80 4.19
N VAL A 113 3.58 -5.85 4.11
CA VAL A 113 4.85 -5.95 3.40
C VAL A 113 5.98 -5.67 4.39
N ALA A 114 6.94 -6.58 4.51
CA ALA A 114 8.14 -6.35 5.31
C ALA A 114 9.04 -5.33 4.59
N ILE A 115 9.65 -4.42 5.35
CA ILE A 115 10.55 -3.40 4.81
C ILE A 115 11.86 -3.45 5.60
N SER A 116 12.97 -3.33 4.90
CA SER A 116 14.28 -3.13 5.50
C SER A 116 15.14 -2.21 4.64
N THR A 117 16.20 -1.64 5.21
CA THR A 117 17.22 -0.94 4.44
C THR A 117 18.44 -1.81 4.20
N THR A 118 19.09 -1.64 3.05
CA THR A 118 20.41 -2.25 2.77
C THR A 118 21.53 -1.42 3.37
#